data_AF-A0A238UUK1-F1
#
_entry.id   AF-A0A238UUK1-F1
#
_cell.length_a   1.000
_cell.length_b   1.000
_cell.length_c   1.000
_cell.angle_alpha   90.00
_cell.angle_beta   90.00
_cell.angle_gamma   90.00
#
_symmetry.space_group_name_H-M   'P 1'
#
loop_
_entity.id
_entity.type
_entity.pdbx_description
1 polymer ?
#
loop_
_entity_poly.entity_id
_entity_poly.type
_entity_poly.pdbx_seq_one_letter_code
_entity_poly.pdbx_strand_id
1 'polypeptide(L)'
;MSDSLYGRYGRQVLGGIILGLALLSAVGGYFQIEQRGLAAIGDVGVSLYIAALVVWGFFKEGFDTFRFRAALYFGLVLWGTVDILGGSESPLSYVLLIGGSLLLARAMYKYAEQQRKPVYER
;
A
#
# COMPACT_ATOMS: atom_id res chain seq x y z
N MET A 1 13.29 -4.84 32.47
CA MET A 1 12.31 -3.74 32.34
C MET A 1 13.01 -2.59 31.61
N SER A 2 13.25 -2.78 30.32
CA SER A 2 14.01 -1.89 29.43
C SER A 2 13.09 -1.43 28.29
N ASP A 3 11.84 -1.17 28.65
CA ASP A 3 10.83 -0.57 27.80
C ASP A 3 10.85 0.93 28.08
N SER A 4 11.21 1.76 27.09
CA SER A 4 10.55 3.07 26.86
C SER A 4 11.30 4.02 25.90
N LEU A 5 12.59 3.85 25.64
CA LEU A 5 13.30 4.73 24.69
C LEU A 5 13.10 4.27 23.24
N TYR A 6 13.27 2.98 22.95
CA TYR A 6 13.14 2.43 21.60
C TYR A 6 11.70 2.52 21.06
N GLY A 7 10.69 2.30 21.91
CA GLY A 7 9.29 2.38 21.51
C GLY A 7 8.80 3.81 21.19
N ARG A 8 9.38 4.84 21.83
CA ARG A 8 8.95 6.24 21.65
C ARG A 8 9.77 6.98 20.60
N TYR A 9 11.09 6.84 20.63
CA TYR A 9 11.98 7.44 19.61
C TYR A 9 11.97 6.65 18.31
N GLY A 10 11.93 5.31 18.37
CA GLY A 10 11.89 4.47 17.17
C GLY A 10 10.66 4.76 16.32
N ARG A 11 9.51 5.01 16.95
CA ARG A 11 8.29 5.43 16.24
C ARG A 11 8.46 6.79 15.55
N GLN A 12 9.05 7.78 16.21
CA GLN A 12 9.26 9.09 15.59
C GLN A 12 10.25 9.04 14.43
N VAL A 13 11.33 8.26 14.57
CA VAL A 13 12.33 8.05 13.51
C VAL A 13 11.71 7.31 12.32
N LEU A 14 10.98 6.22 12.54
CA LEU A 14 10.25 5.52 11.48
C LEU A 14 9.22 6.41 10.80
N GLY A 15 8.47 7.21 11.57
CA GLY A 15 7.53 8.18 11.02
C GLY A 15 8.22 9.21 10.13
N GLY A 16 9.37 9.74 10.57
CA GLY A 16 10.19 10.66 9.78
C GLY A 16 10.74 10.03 8.49
N ILE A 17 11.21 8.78 8.56
CA ILE A 17 11.68 8.03 7.37
C ILE A 17 10.52 7.81 6.39
N ILE A 18 9.36 7.35 6.86
CA ILE A 18 8.16 7.13 6.04
C ILE A 18 7.73 8.44 5.38
N LEU A 19 7.69 9.53 6.14
CA LEU A 19 7.31 10.84 5.60
C LEU A 19 8.32 11.34 4.57
N GLY A 20 9.62 11.14 4.84
CA GLY A 20 10.70 11.46 3.91
C GLY A 20 10.58 10.66 2.61
N LEU A 21 10.33 9.35 2.70
CA LEU A 21 10.09 8.49 1.54
C LEU A 21 8.85 8.91 0.76
N ALA A 22 7.77 9.31 1.44
CA ALA A 22 6.56 9.81 0.79
C ALA A 22 6.83 11.13 0.03
N LEU A 23 7.59 12.05 0.63
CA LEU A 23 8.00 13.29 -0.03
C LEU A 23 8.92 13.02 -1.23
N LEU A 24 9.90 12.13 -1.08
CA LEU A 24 10.78 11.72 -2.17
C LEU A 24 10.00 11.03 -3.29
N SER A 25 8.98 10.24 -2.97
CA SER A 25 8.09 9.62 -3.95
C SER A 25 7.30 10.67 -4.73
N ALA A 26 6.76 11.70 -4.05
CA ALA A 26 6.06 12.80 -4.71
C ALA A 26 6.98 13.62 -5.63
N VAL A 27 8.17 13.97 -5.14
CA VAL A 27 9.18 14.71 -5.92
C VAL A 27 9.67 13.88 -7.11
N GLY A 28 9.97 12.60 -6.90
CA GLY A 28 10.37 11.68 -7.96
C GLY A 28 9.27 11.53 -9.02
N GLY A 29 8.01 11.46 -8.58
CA GLY A 29 6.87 11.40 -9.50
C GLY A 29 6.70 12.68 -10.33
N TYR A 30 6.91 13.85 -9.73
CA TYR A 30 6.92 15.11 -10.47
C TYR A 30 7.94 15.10 -11.62
N PHE A 31 9.20 14.72 -11.33
CA PHE A 31 10.23 14.61 -12.36
C PHE A 31 9.91 13.54 -13.42
N GLN A 32 9.26 12.45 -13.01
CA GLN A 32 8.88 11.38 -13.93
C GLN A 32 7.79 11.82 -14.91
N ILE A 33 6.82 12.63 -14.45
CA ILE A 33 5.80 13.25 -15.32
C ILE A 33 6.45 14.27 -16.26
N GLU A 34 7.41 15.05 -15.78
CA GLU A 34 8.14 16.00 -16.62
C GLU A 34 8.93 15.31 -17.75
N GLN A 35 9.55 14.16 -17.46
CA GLN A 35 10.37 13.42 -18.43
C GLN A 35 9.57 12.50 -19.37
N ARG A 36 8.52 11.84 -18.87
CA ARG A 36 7.76 10.80 -19.59
C ARG A 36 6.36 11.24 -20.00
N GLY A 37 5.96 12.47 -19.64
CA GLY A 37 4.67 13.05 -20.00
C GLY A 37 3.47 12.36 -19.34
N LEU A 38 2.30 12.48 -19.98
CA LEU A 38 1.02 11.98 -19.45
C LEU A 38 1.00 10.46 -19.20
N ALA A 39 1.89 9.70 -19.82
CA ALA A 39 2.02 8.24 -19.62
C ALA A 39 2.44 7.88 -18.18
N ALA A 40 3.19 8.75 -17.49
CA ALA A 40 3.64 8.51 -16.12
C ALA A 40 2.60 8.88 -15.05
N ILE A 41 1.50 9.54 -15.41
CA ILE A 41 0.49 10.00 -14.44
C ILE A 41 -0.10 8.82 -13.65
N GLY A 42 -0.35 7.69 -14.32
CA GLY A 42 -0.85 6.50 -13.66
C GLY A 42 0.13 6.01 -12.59
N ASP A 43 1.41 5.88 -12.94
CA ASP A 43 2.42 5.26 -12.07
C ASP A 43 2.73 6.15 -10.85
N VAL A 44 2.79 7.46 -11.10
CA VAL A 44 2.91 8.47 -10.04
C VAL A 44 1.68 8.50 -9.14
N GLY A 45 0.48 8.39 -9.71
CA GLY A 45 -0.76 8.33 -8.94
C GLY A 45 -0.81 7.13 -7.99
N VAL A 46 -0.41 5.94 -8.46
CA VAL A 46 -0.35 4.74 -7.61
C VAL A 46 0.73 4.87 -6.54
N SER A 47 1.91 5.39 -6.91
CA SER A 47 3.00 5.62 -5.95
C SER A 47 2.58 6.57 -4.83
N LEU A 48 1.92 7.67 -5.17
CA LEU A 48 1.34 8.62 -4.22
C LEU A 48 0.25 7.99 -3.35
N TYR A 49 -0.60 7.14 -3.94
CA TYR A 49 -1.62 6.40 -3.20
C TYR A 49 -0.99 5.49 -2.15
N ILE A 50 0.03 4.71 -2.52
CA ILE A 50 0.74 3.82 -1.58
C ILE A 50 1.44 4.65 -0.50
N ALA A 51 2.11 5.75 -0.86
CA ALA A 51 2.76 6.63 0.10
C ALA A 51 1.76 7.20 1.13
N ALA A 52 0.61 7.70 0.66
CA ALA A 52 -0.45 8.20 1.52
C ALA A 52 -1.03 7.09 2.42
N LEU A 53 -1.19 5.88 1.89
CA LEU A 53 -1.63 4.70 2.63
C LEU A 53 -0.66 4.36 3.77
N VAL A 54 0.65 4.33 3.50
CA VAL A 54 1.67 4.01 4.50
C VAL A 54 1.69 5.07 5.60
N VAL A 55 1.60 6.36 5.25
CA VAL A 55 1.47 7.46 6.23
C VAL A 55 0.19 7.27 7.06
N TRP A 56 -0.94 6.98 6.42
CA TRP A 56 -2.22 6.77 7.09
C TRP A 56 -2.20 5.56 8.03
N GLY A 57 -1.67 4.42 7.58
CA GLY A 57 -1.52 3.21 8.37
C GLY A 57 -0.57 3.39 9.56
N PHE A 58 0.49 4.18 9.38
CA PHE A 58 1.44 4.49 10.45
C PHE A 58 0.82 5.35 11.57
N PHE A 59 0.06 6.39 11.19
CA PHE A 59 -0.48 7.37 12.14
C PHE A 59 -1.82 6.98 12.76
N LYS A 60 -2.72 6.30 12.02
CA LYS A 60 -4.13 6.15 12.44
C LYS A 60 -4.51 4.76 12.91
N GLU A 61 -4.24 3.72 12.11
CA GLU A 61 -4.89 2.41 12.27
C GLU A 61 -3.92 1.30 12.75
N GLY A 62 -2.62 1.44 12.48
CA GLY A 62 -1.63 0.37 12.64
C GLY A 62 -1.63 -0.57 11.43
N PHE A 63 -0.45 -1.06 11.03
CA PHE A 63 -0.26 -1.86 9.81
C PHE A 63 -1.01 -3.21 9.78
N ASP A 64 -1.56 -3.65 10.91
CA ASP A 64 -2.17 -4.98 11.03
C ASP A 64 -3.69 -5.02 10.82
N THR A 65 -4.32 -3.87 10.55
CA THR A 65 -5.77 -3.81 10.35
C THR A 65 -6.19 -4.35 8.98
N PHE A 66 -7.33 -5.05 8.93
CA PHE A 66 -7.95 -5.53 7.69
C PHE A 66 -8.12 -4.42 6.63
N ARG A 67 -8.54 -3.22 7.05
CA ARG A 67 -8.74 -2.06 6.16
C ARG A 67 -7.45 -1.63 5.49
N PHE A 68 -6.34 -1.60 6.24
CA PHE A 68 -5.02 -1.27 5.72
C PHE A 68 -4.55 -2.33 4.72
N ARG A 69 -4.68 -3.62 5.07
CA ARG A 69 -4.30 -4.72 4.16
C ARG A 69 -5.11 -4.69 2.86
N ALA A 70 -6.43 -4.51 2.95
CA ALA A 70 -7.30 -4.44 1.76
C ALA A 70 -6.92 -3.26 0.85
N ALA A 71 -6.68 -2.08 1.43
CA ALA A 71 -6.26 -0.90 0.68
C ALA A 71 -4.85 -1.07 0.07
N LEU A 72 -3.92 -1.71 0.79
CA LEU A 72 -2.59 -2.01 0.28
C LEU A 72 -2.63 -3.02 -0.88
N TYR A 73 -3.44 -4.07 -0.76
CA TYR A 73 -3.63 -5.03 -1.85
C TYR A 73 -4.30 -4.39 -3.07
N PHE A 74 -5.26 -3.49 -2.84
CA PHE A 74 -5.85 -2.69 -3.92
C PHE A 74 -4.80 -1.84 -4.64
N GLY A 75 -3.92 -1.18 -3.88
CA GLY A 75 -2.79 -0.43 -4.45
C GLY A 75 -1.86 -1.30 -5.29
N LEU A 76 -1.58 -2.53 -4.84
CA LEU A 76 -0.75 -3.50 -5.57
C LEU A 76 -1.36 -3.88 -6.93
N VAL A 77 -2.68 -4.13 -6.96
CA VAL A 77 -3.41 -4.44 -8.20
C VAL A 77 -3.44 -3.24 -9.14
N LEU A 78 -3.67 -2.04 -8.59
CA LEU A 78 -3.64 -0.80 -9.35
C LEU A 78 -2.24 -0.57 -9.96
N TRP A 79 -1.19 -0.86 -9.21
CA TRP A 79 0.20 -0.73 -9.65
C TRP A 79 0.50 -1.65 -10.84
N GLY A 80 0.19 -2.94 -10.71
CA GLY A 80 0.36 -3.89 -11.81
C GLY A 80 -0.46 -3.52 -13.05
N THR A 81 -1.66 -2.97 -12.86
CA THR A 81 -2.53 -2.55 -13.97
C THR A 81 -1.95 -1.37 -14.72
N VAL A 82 -1.47 -0.35 -13.99
CA VAL A 82 -0.85 0.84 -14.57
C VAL A 82 0.44 0.50 -15.29
N ASP A 83 1.25 -0.41 -14.75
CA ASP A 83 2.51 -0.79 -15.38
C ASP A 83 2.28 -1.51 -16.74
N ILE A 84 1.27 -2.40 -16.80
CA ILE A 84 0.86 -3.05 -18.05
C ILE A 84 0.33 -2.02 -19.06
N LEU A 85 -0.49 -1.06 -18.62
CA LEU A 85 -1.00 0.01 -19.49
C LEU A 85 0.10 0.97 -19.95
N GLY A 86 1.17 1.11 -19.16
CA GLY A 86 2.38 1.86 -19.52
C GLY A 86 3.27 1.16 -20.55
N GLY A 87 2.92 -0.06 -20.97
CA GLY A 87 3.68 -0.84 -21.95
C GLY A 87 4.92 -1.55 -21.38
N SER A 88 5.01 -1.68 -20.05
CA SER A 88 6.06 -2.46 -19.40
C SER A 88 5.70 -3.95 -19.45
N GLU A 89 6.43 -4.74 -20.24
CA GLU A 89 6.32 -6.20 -20.30
C GLU A 89 7.14 -6.87 -19.17
N SER A 90 7.11 -6.30 -17.97
CA SER A 90 7.88 -6.83 -16.85
C SER A 90 7.19 -8.05 -16.24
N PRO A 91 7.89 -9.20 -16.10
CA PRO A 91 7.34 -10.40 -15.43
C PRO A 91 6.88 -10.13 -14.00
N LEU A 92 7.52 -9.16 -13.34
CA LEU A 92 7.19 -8.71 -11.99
C LEU A 92 5.76 -8.16 -11.88
N SER A 93 5.28 -7.49 -12.92
CA SER A 93 3.98 -6.83 -12.93
C SER A 93 2.85 -7.84 -12.98
N TYR A 94 3.05 -8.93 -13.73
CA TYR A 94 2.16 -10.09 -13.69
C TYR A 94 2.15 -10.76 -12.31
N VAL A 95 3.32 -10.95 -11.68
CA VAL A 95 3.41 -11.54 -10.33
C VAL A 95 2.70 -10.66 -9.30
N LEU A 96 2.86 -9.34 -9.37
CA LEU A 96 2.22 -8.41 -8.45
C LEU A 96 0.72 -8.31 -8.69
N LEU A 97 0.27 -8.34 -9.94
CA LEU A 97 -1.15 -8.30 -10.27
C LEU A 97 -1.86 -9.58 -9.84
N ILE A 98 -1.28 -10.75 -10.17
CA ILE A 98 -1.82 -12.05 -9.79
C ILE A 98 -1.73 -12.23 -8.26
N GLY A 99 -0.56 -11.97 -7.67
CA GLY A 99 -0.32 -12.11 -6.24
C GLY A 99 -1.16 -11.14 -5.41
N GLY A 100 -1.25 -9.87 -5.82
CA GLY A 100 -2.08 -8.85 -5.19
C GLY A 100 -3.57 -9.22 -5.24
N SER A 101 -4.06 -9.67 -6.40
CA SER A 101 -5.44 -10.11 -6.57
C SER A 101 -5.75 -11.35 -5.72
N LEU A 102 -4.83 -12.31 -5.64
CA LEU A 102 -5.01 -13.53 -4.84
C LEU A 102 -5.05 -13.22 -3.34
N LEU A 103 -4.18 -12.32 -2.88
CA LEU A 103 -4.16 -11.85 -1.50
C LEU A 103 -5.42 -11.05 -1.15
N LEU A 104 -5.88 -10.19 -2.06
CA LEU A 104 -7.13 -9.45 -1.91
C LEU A 104 -8.34 -10.40 -1.83
N ALA A 105 -8.41 -11.38 -2.75
CA ALA A 105 -9.46 -12.38 -2.77
C ALA A 105 -9.47 -13.20 -1.48
N ARG A 106 -8.29 -13.64 -1.00
CA ARG A 106 -8.14 -14.36 0.27
C ARG A 106 -8.56 -13.51 1.47
N ALA A 107 -8.20 -12.22 1.48
CA ALA A 107 -8.59 -11.30 2.53
C ALA A 107 -10.11 -11.10 2.56
N MET A 108 -10.73 -10.86 1.40
CA MET A 108 -12.19 -10.78 1.28
C MET A 108 -12.89 -12.06 1.71
N TYR A 109 -12.36 -13.23 1.32
CA TYR A 109 -12.90 -14.52 1.75
C TYR A 109 -12.89 -14.67 3.26
N LYS A 110 -11.77 -14.39 3.93
CA LYS A 110 -11.69 -14.44 5.40
C LYS A 110 -12.65 -13.47 6.08
N TYR A 111 -12.84 -12.28 5.50
CA TYR A 111 -13.77 -11.29 6.03
C TYR A 111 -15.24 -11.72 5.86
N ALA A 112 -15.59 -12.27 4.69
CA ALA A 112 -16.90 -12.84 4.43
C ALA A 112 -17.20 -14.06 5.32
N GLU A 113 -16.19 -14.88 5.60
CA GLU A 113 -16.29 -16.04 6.50
C GLU A 113 -16.47 -15.61 7.98
N GLN A 114 -15.83 -14.53 8.41
CA GLN A 114 -16.07 -13.93 9.74
C GLN A 114 -17.48 -13.35 9.86
N GLN A 115 -18.02 -12.72 8.81
CA GLN A 115 -19.41 -12.23 8.80
C GLN A 115 -20.45 -13.36 8.72
N ARG A 116 -20.08 -14.52 8.18
CA ARG A 116 -20.94 -15.70 8.08
C ARG A 116 -21.01 -16.54 9.35
N LYS A 117 -20.33 -16.19 10.46
CA LYS A 117 -20.57 -16.86 11.73
C LYS A 117 -21.93 -16.41 12.28
N PRO A 118 -22.97 -17.27 12.28
CA PRO A 118 -24.21 -16.93 12.95
C PRO A 118 -23.93 -16.82 14.45
N VAL A 119 -24.50 -15.78 15.05
CA VAL A 119 -24.56 -15.58 16.50
C VAL A 119 -25.41 -16.71 17.10
N TYR A 120 -24.76 -17.82 17.41
CA TYR A 120 -25.21 -18.87 18.32
C TYR A 120 -23.94 -19.23 19.12
N GLU A 121 -23.80 -19.01 20.42
CA GLU A 121 -24.68 -18.59 21.50
C GLU A 121 -23.86 -17.74 22.50
N ARG A 122 -24.58 -17.18 23.48
CA ARG A 122 -24.12 -16.37 24.62
C ARG A 122 -23.11 -17.08 25.52
#